data_AF-A0A932MWK6-F1
#
_entry.id   AF-A0A932MWK6-F1
#
_cell.length_a   1.000
_cell.length_b   1.000
_cell.length_c   1.000
_cell.angle_alpha   90.00
_cell.angle_beta   90.00
_cell.angle_gamma   90.00
#
_symmetry.space_group_name_H-M   'P 1'
#
loop_
_entity.id
_entity.type
_entity.pdbx_description
1 polymer ?
#
loop_
_entity_poly.entity_id
_entity_poly.type
_entity_poly.pdbx_seq_one_letter_code
_entity_poly.pdbx_strand_id
1 'polypeptide(L)'
;MYHPAQLDLPMGADARMPSRAELLRLRVNLPPTVQFGTAGWDYPDWAGLVWTDAPSQADLERDGLIEYAAHPLFTAMYLESGARAQPSERDLRRYASLLPQSMHCVFQAHPEVTTPRFTHSERAFWGGRIGANPHFLDARFFAHEVLPTYREVFGDRLGPFLFAFPPHLSREGIDPP
;
A
#
# COMPACT_ATOMS: atom_id res chain seq x y z
N MET A 1 -11.26 20.01 5.10
CA MET A 1 -9.96 20.70 4.95
C MET A 1 -9.33 20.11 3.69
N TYR A 2 -9.24 20.90 2.62
CA TYR A 2 -8.81 20.48 1.29
C TYR A 2 -7.35 20.01 1.37
N HIS A 3 -7.05 18.79 0.91
CA HIS A 3 -5.68 18.25 0.89
C HIS A 3 -5.09 18.52 -0.51
N PRO A 4 -4.20 19.51 -0.68
CA PRO A 4 -3.66 19.84 -1.99
C PRO A 4 -2.44 18.96 -2.25
N ALA A 5 -2.65 17.78 -2.82
CA ALA A 5 -1.55 16.93 -3.30
C ALA A 5 -1.93 15.96 -4.42
N GLN A 6 -3.20 15.94 -4.86
CA GLN A 6 -3.50 15.32 -6.14
C GLN A 6 -2.95 16.28 -7.20
N LEU A 7 -1.93 15.83 -7.93
CA LEU A 7 -1.51 16.51 -9.16
C LEU A 7 -2.79 16.88 -9.92
N ASP A 8 -2.93 18.14 -10.34
CA ASP A 8 -3.85 18.53 -11.41
C ASP A 8 -3.38 17.80 -12.68
N LEU A 9 -3.55 16.48 -12.69
CA LEU A 9 -3.47 15.68 -13.89
C LEU A 9 -4.58 16.26 -14.75
N PRO A 10 -4.26 16.77 -15.95
CA PRO A 10 -5.28 17.27 -16.85
C PRO A 10 -6.06 16.07 -17.38
N MET A 11 -6.97 15.53 -16.56
CA MET A 11 -8.25 15.10 -17.07
C MET A 11 -8.90 16.39 -17.55
N GLY A 12 -8.58 16.81 -18.78
CA GLY A 12 -9.27 17.94 -19.40
C GLY A 12 -10.77 17.73 -19.24
N ALA A 13 -11.56 18.81 -19.18
CA ALA A 13 -13.00 18.73 -18.92
C ALA A 13 -13.77 17.76 -19.86
N ASP A 14 -13.15 17.34 -20.97
CA ASP A 14 -13.65 16.40 -21.98
C ASP A 14 -12.95 15.03 -21.99
N ALA A 15 -12.17 14.68 -20.97
CA ALA A 15 -11.41 13.42 -20.94
C ALA A 15 -12.35 12.22 -20.79
N ARG A 16 -12.64 11.55 -21.92
CA ARG A 16 -13.38 10.27 -21.94
C ARG A 16 -12.55 9.18 -21.28
N MET A 17 -13.17 8.44 -20.36
CA MET A 17 -12.57 7.24 -19.80
C MET A 17 -12.30 6.18 -20.89
N PRO A 18 -11.10 5.57 -20.92
CA PRO A 18 -10.80 4.50 -21.85
C PRO A 18 -11.72 3.31 -21.62
N SER A 19 -12.19 2.70 -22.70
CA SER A 19 -12.95 1.45 -22.62
C SER A 19 -12.04 0.32 -22.15
N ARG A 20 -12.64 -0.74 -21.59
CA ARG A 20 -11.90 -1.95 -21.18
C ARG A 20 -11.06 -2.55 -22.31
N ALA A 21 -11.54 -2.51 -23.56
CA ALA A 21 -10.80 -2.99 -24.72
C ALA A 21 -9.55 -2.14 -25.01
N GLU A 22 -9.64 -0.82 -24.84
CA GLU A 22 -8.48 0.07 -24.97
C GLU A 22 -7.45 -0.17 -23.87
N LEU A 23 -7.90 -0.36 -22.62
CA LEU A 23 -7.03 -0.70 -21.49
C LEU A 23 -6.31 -2.05 -21.71
N LEU A 24 -7.02 -3.07 -22.21
CA LEU A 24 -6.42 -4.37 -22.54
C LEU A 24 -5.39 -4.25 -23.69
N ARG A 25 -5.68 -3.46 -24.73
CA ARG A 25 -4.72 -3.17 -25.81
C ARG A 25 -3.50 -2.43 -25.29
N LEU A 26 -3.67 -1.50 -24.35
CA LEU A 26 -2.53 -0.84 -23.72
C LEU A 26 -1.72 -1.85 -22.90
N ARG A 27 -2.38 -2.71 -22.12
CA ARG A 27 -1.74 -3.74 -21.30
C ARG A 27 -0.80 -4.63 -22.10
N VAL A 28 -1.22 -5.10 -23.28
CA VAL A 28 -0.37 -5.98 -24.12
C VAL A 28 0.83 -5.26 -24.75
N ASN A 29 0.80 -3.92 -24.81
CA ASN A 29 1.89 -3.10 -25.33
C ASN A 29 2.87 -2.63 -24.25
N LEU A 30 2.55 -2.82 -22.96
CA LEU A 30 3.45 -2.46 -21.87
C LEU A 30 4.58 -3.49 -21.72
N PRO A 31 5.83 -3.06 -21.46
CA PRO A 31 6.89 -3.99 -21.11
C PRO A 31 6.52 -4.81 -19.87
N PRO A 32 6.88 -6.10 -19.79
CA PRO A 32 6.58 -6.95 -18.64
C PRO A 32 7.13 -6.42 -17.30
N THR A 33 8.15 -5.57 -17.35
CA THR A 33 8.79 -4.94 -16.18
C THR A 33 8.04 -3.72 -15.66
N VAL A 34 7.02 -3.24 -16.38
CA VAL A 34 6.21 -2.09 -15.96
C VAL A 34 4.91 -2.60 -15.32
N GLN A 35 4.75 -2.29 -14.04
CA GLN A 35 3.61 -2.69 -13.24
C GLN A 35 2.92 -1.44 -12.71
N PHE A 36 1.62 -1.32 -12.97
CA PHE A 36 0.80 -0.25 -12.40
C PHE A 36 0.00 -0.75 -11.20
N GLY A 37 -0.23 0.15 -10.27
CA GLY A 37 -0.95 -0.07 -9.02
C GLY A 37 -1.14 1.26 -8.29
N THR A 38 -1.75 1.19 -7.12
CA THR A 38 -2.09 2.32 -6.25
C THR A 38 -1.69 2.02 -4.81
N ALA A 39 -1.55 3.08 -4.02
CA ALA A 39 -1.52 2.97 -2.56
C ALA A 39 -2.96 2.73 -2.09
N GLY A 40 -3.24 1.54 -1.54
CA GLY A 40 -4.58 1.13 -1.12
C GLY A 40 -5.55 0.87 -2.28
N TRP A 41 -6.77 0.49 -1.93
CA TRP A 41 -7.86 0.14 -2.86
C TRP A 41 -9.23 0.61 -2.35
N ASP A 42 -9.29 1.31 -1.24
CA ASP A 42 -10.51 1.52 -0.47
C ASP A 42 -10.98 2.97 -0.52
N TYR A 43 -10.96 3.55 -1.73
CA TYR A 43 -11.37 4.93 -1.98
C TYR A 43 -12.66 4.96 -2.80
N PRO A 44 -13.84 5.23 -2.18
CA PRO A 44 -15.13 5.31 -2.88
C PRO A 44 -15.14 6.33 -4.02
N ASP A 45 -14.34 7.38 -3.91
CA ASP A 45 -14.20 8.44 -4.91
C ASP A 45 -13.62 7.95 -6.26
N TRP A 46 -13.16 6.70 -6.35
CA TRP A 46 -12.78 6.08 -7.63
C TRP A 46 -13.98 5.45 -8.38
N ALA A 47 -15.21 5.69 -7.94
CA ALA A 47 -16.42 5.32 -8.66
C ALA A 47 -16.42 5.88 -10.10
N GLY A 48 -16.65 5.02 -11.09
CA GLY A 48 -16.58 5.37 -12.51
C GLY A 48 -15.15 5.49 -13.07
N LEU A 49 -14.12 5.37 -12.23
CA LEU A 49 -12.70 5.34 -12.64
C LEU A 49 -12.14 3.93 -12.54
N VAL A 50 -12.27 3.32 -11.36
CA VAL A 50 -11.82 1.96 -11.05
C VAL A 50 -13.02 1.07 -10.71
N TRP A 51 -13.98 1.60 -9.94
CA TRP A 51 -15.19 0.87 -9.56
C TRP A 51 -16.29 1.08 -10.59
N THR A 52 -17.01 0.00 -10.90
CA THR A 52 -18.13 0.00 -11.84
C THR A 52 -19.31 0.79 -11.26
N ASP A 53 -19.54 0.65 -9.97
CA ASP A 53 -20.61 1.31 -9.22
C ASP A 53 -20.04 2.35 -8.23
N ALA A 54 -20.88 2.85 -7.33
CA ALA A 54 -20.48 3.70 -6.21
C ALA A 54 -20.48 2.89 -4.90
N PRO A 55 -19.47 2.03 -4.67
CA PRO A 55 -19.42 1.17 -3.48
C PRO A 55 -19.23 1.99 -2.21
N SER A 56 -19.80 1.50 -1.10
CA SER A 56 -19.50 2.06 0.22
C SER A 56 -18.07 1.69 0.66
N GLN A 57 -17.54 2.42 1.64
CA GLN A 57 -16.25 2.07 2.26
C GLN A 57 -16.23 0.61 2.76
N ALA A 58 -17.31 0.17 3.39
CA ALA A 58 -17.43 -1.18 3.92
C ALA A 58 -17.44 -2.25 2.81
N ASP A 59 -18.02 -1.94 1.65
CA ASP A 59 -17.98 -2.84 0.50
C ASP A 59 -16.56 -2.94 -0.07
N LEU A 60 -15.81 -1.84 -0.12
CA LEU A 60 -14.41 -1.85 -0.59
C LEU A 60 -13.46 -2.58 0.38
N GLU A 61 -13.63 -2.40 1.68
CA GLU A 61 -12.86 -3.14 2.69
C GLU A 61 -13.14 -4.65 2.62
N ARG A 62 -14.38 -5.01 2.32
CA ARG A 62 -14.79 -6.41 2.14
C ARG A 62 -14.28 -6.94 0.80
N ASP A 63 -14.79 -6.46 -0.32
CA ASP A 63 -14.63 -7.14 -1.61
C ASP A 63 -13.87 -6.30 -2.66
N GLY A 64 -13.49 -5.06 -2.33
CA GLY A 64 -12.88 -4.12 -3.27
C GLY A 64 -11.61 -4.62 -3.95
N LEU A 65 -10.81 -5.47 -3.28
CA LEU A 65 -9.62 -6.08 -3.88
C LEU A 65 -9.92 -6.97 -5.10
N ILE A 66 -11.10 -7.60 -5.14
CA ILE A 66 -11.50 -8.43 -6.29
C ILE A 66 -11.68 -7.54 -7.52
N GLU A 67 -12.43 -6.44 -7.38
CA GLU A 67 -12.68 -5.50 -8.46
C GLU A 67 -11.40 -4.74 -8.85
N TYR A 68 -10.59 -4.35 -7.86
CA TYR A 68 -9.28 -3.74 -8.07
C TYR A 68 -8.38 -4.60 -8.95
N ALA A 69 -8.30 -5.90 -8.66
CA ALA A 69 -7.50 -6.85 -9.43
C ALA A 69 -8.08 -7.17 -10.81
N ALA A 70 -9.36 -6.84 -11.05
CA ALA A 70 -9.99 -6.97 -12.36
C ALA A 70 -9.65 -5.80 -13.31
N HIS A 71 -9.09 -4.70 -12.79
CA HIS A 71 -8.71 -3.55 -13.60
C HIS A 71 -7.54 -3.93 -14.55
N PRO A 72 -7.67 -3.78 -15.89
CA PRO A 72 -6.73 -4.38 -16.84
C PRO A 72 -5.27 -3.92 -16.74
N LEU A 73 -5.03 -2.73 -16.18
CA LEU A 73 -3.68 -2.19 -16.02
C LEU A 73 -3.09 -2.47 -14.64
N PHE A 74 -3.90 -2.80 -13.63
CA PHE A 74 -3.42 -2.99 -12.27
C PHE A 74 -2.88 -4.40 -12.10
N THR A 75 -1.56 -4.46 -11.92
CA THR A 75 -0.81 -5.71 -11.73
C THR A 75 0.11 -5.67 -10.52
N ALA A 76 0.11 -4.54 -9.81
CA ALA A 76 0.66 -4.42 -8.49
C ALA A 76 -0.34 -3.72 -7.57
N MET A 77 -0.21 -3.95 -6.27
CA MET A 77 -0.84 -3.15 -5.23
C MET A 77 0.24 -2.67 -4.26
N TYR A 78 0.05 -1.50 -3.66
CA TYR A 78 0.86 -1.05 -2.54
C TYR A 78 -0.04 -0.91 -1.30
N LEU A 79 0.25 -1.64 -0.24
CA LEU A 79 -0.42 -1.46 1.03
C LEU A 79 0.43 -0.62 1.98
N GLU A 80 0.02 0.62 2.17
CA GLU A 80 0.54 1.47 3.22
C GLU A 80 -0.22 1.23 4.53
N SER A 81 0.53 1.05 5.60
CA SER A 81 -0.02 1.09 6.95
C SER A 81 -0.10 2.56 7.35
N GLY A 82 -1.12 3.26 6.83
CA GLY A 82 -1.39 4.65 7.16
C GLY A 82 -1.84 4.81 8.62
N ALA A 83 -2.89 5.59 8.88
CA ALA A 83 -3.50 5.70 10.22
C ALA A 83 -4.14 4.38 10.74
N ARG A 84 -4.12 3.33 9.91
CA ARG A 84 -4.57 1.98 10.26
C ARG A 84 -3.44 1.22 10.95
N ALA A 85 -3.81 0.40 11.93
CA ALA A 85 -2.89 -0.60 12.46
C ALA A 85 -2.35 -1.47 11.30
N GLN A 86 -1.15 -2.01 11.48
CA GLN A 86 -0.58 -2.99 10.57
C GLN A 86 -1.57 -4.16 10.39
N PRO A 87 -1.74 -4.67 9.17
CA PRO A 87 -2.67 -5.77 8.91
C PRO A 87 -2.29 -6.99 9.72
N SER A 88 -3.28 -7.65 10.32
CA SER A 88 -3.04 -8.94 10.98
C SER A 88 -2.71 -10.00 9.94
N GLU A 89 -2.09 -11.12 10.36
CA GLU A 89 -1.88 -12.27 9.48
C GLU A 89 -3.19 -12.74 8.81
N ARG A 90 -4.30 -12.70 9.56
CA ARG A 90 -5.63 -13.03 9.02
C ARG A 90 -6.02 -12.10 7.87
N ASP A 91 -5.77 -10.81 8.02
CA ASP A 91 -6.08 -9.82 6.98
C ASP A 91 -5.16 -10.03 5.76
N LEU A 92 -3.87 -10.29 5.96
CA LEU A 92 -2.93 -10.61 4.88
C LEU A 92 -3.37 -11.85 4.10
N ARG A 93 -3.72 -12.95 4.79
CA ARG A 93 -4.20 -14.19 4.15
C ARG A 93 -5.50 -13.94 3.38
N ARG A 94 -6.40 -13.13 3.94
CA ARG A 94 -7.62 -12.71 3.26
C ARG A 94 -7.30 -11.94 1.98
N TYR A 95 -6.45 -10.92 2.03
CA TYR A 95 -6.04 -10.16 0.85
C TYR A 95 -5.42 -11.07 -0.21
N ALA A 96 -4.51 -11.95 0.18
CA ALA A 96 -3.89 -12.93 -0.71
C ALA A 96 -4.89 -13.86 -1.41
N SER A 97 -6.02 -14.20 -0.75
CA SER A 97 -7.09 -15.02 -1.34
C SER A 97 -7.97 -14.27 -2.34
N LEU A 98 -8.07 -12.95 -2.24
CA LEU A 98 -8.87 -12.10 -3.13
C LEU A 98 -8.11 -11.70 -4.40
N LEU A 99 -6.79 -11.86 -4.39
CA LEU A 99 -5.90 -11.44 -5.47
C LEU A 99 -5.52 -12.60 -6.40
N PRO A 100 -5.38 -12.34 -7.72
CA PRO A 100 -4.89 -13.34 -8.67
C PRO A 100 -3.39 -13.63 -8.46
N GLN A 101 -2.91 -14.71 -9.08
CA GLN A 101 -1.49 -15.08 -9.03
C GLN A 101 -0.56 -14.08 -9.74
N SER A 102 -1.09 -13.30 -10.68
CA SER A 102 -0.35 -12.27 -11.42
C SER A 102 -0.20 -10.95 -10.65
N MET A 103 -0.78 -10.82 -9.45
CA MET A 103 -0.71 -9.58 -8.68
C MET A 103 0.59 -9.51 -7.88
N HIS A 104 1.36 -8.44 -8.06
CA HIS A 104 2.53 -8.15 -7.24
C HIS A 104 2.13 -7.32 -6.00
N CYS A 105 2.44 -7.83 -4.82
CA CYS A 105 1.99 -7.26 -3.56
C CYS A 105 3.15 -6.52 -2.89
N VAL A 106 3.11 -5.19 -2.94
CA VAL A 106 4.11 -4.28 -2.37
C VAL A 106 3.60 -3.79 -1.03
N PHE A 107 4.47 -3.70 -0.02
CA PHE A 107 4.07 -3.33 1.33
C PHE A 107 4.94 -2.21 1.89
N GLN A 108 4.37 -1.35 2.72
CA GLN A 108 5.18 -0.48 3.54
C GLN A 108 5.85 -1.30 4.64
N ALA A 109 7.13 -1.05 4.89
CA ALA A 109 7.84 -1.68 5.99
C ALA A 109 7.16 -1.34 7.32
N HIS A 110 7.23 -2.30 8.27
CA HIS A 110 6.67 -2.10 9.60
C HIS A 110 7.32 -0.88 10.26
N PRO A 111 6.56 0.05 10.86
CA PRO A 111 7.11 1.32 11.34
C PRO A 111 8.11 1.14 12.49
N GLU A 112 8.10 -0.03 13.16
CA GLU A 112 9.13 -0.44 14.13
C GLU A 112 10.56 -0.40 13.55
N VAL A 113 10.76 -0.47 12.23
CA VAL A 113 12.09 -0.34 11.62
C VAL A 113 12.35 1.00 10.92
N THR A 114 11.36 1.88 10.84
CA THR A 114 11.48 3.20 10.17
C THR A 114 11.20 4.40 11.09
N THR A 115 10.69 4.17 12.30
CA THR A 115 10.45 5.21 13.31
C THR A 115 11.61 5.25 14.31
N PRO A 116 12.37 6.35 14.40
CA PRO A 116 13.56 6.44 15.28
C PRO A 116 13.18 6.52 16.75
N ARG A 117 12.03 7.11 17.06
CA ARG A 117 11.62 7.43 18.42
C ARG A 117 10.11 7.43 18.52
N PHE A 118 9.58 6.84 19.59
CA PHE A 118 8.15 6.86 19.89
C PHE A 118 7.79 8.13 20.63
N THR A 119 6.80 8.85 20.10
CA THR A 119 6.32 10.11 20.65
C THR A 119 5.17 9.89 21.63
N HIS A 120 4.88 10.90 22.45
CA HIS A 120 3.75 10.83 23.38
C HIS A 120 2.41 10.78 22.64
N SER A 121 2.28 11.48 21.51
CA SER A 121 1.06 11.50 20.69
C SER A 121 0.73 10.14 20.06
N GLU A 122 1.73 9.28 19.86
CA GLU A 122 1.57 7.97 19.23
C GLU A 122 1.66 6.81 20.23
N ARG A 123 1.73 7.10 21.54
CA ARG A 123 1.92 6.10 22.60
C ARG A 123 0.95 4.91 22.48
N ALA A 124 -0.32 5.18 22.18
CA ALA A 124 -1.35 4.13 22.07
C ALA A 124 -1.05 3.17 20.91
N PHE A 125 -0.56 3.68 19.78
CA PHE A 125 -0.15 2.87 18.64
C PHE A 125 1.05 1.98 18.98
N TRP A 126 1.99 2.51 19.79
CA TRP A 126 3.20 1.79 20.22
C TRP A 126 3.05 0.99 21.52
N GLY A 127 1.82 0.61 21.89
CA GLY A 127 1.57 -0.23 23.07
C GLY A 127 2.09 0.38 24.38
N GLY A 128 2.09 1.70 24.51
CA GLY A 128 2.57 2.40 25.71
C GLY A 128 4.01 2.92 25.64
N ARG A 129 4.80 2.50 24.65
CA ARG A 129 6.24 2.83 24.55
C ARG A 129 6.46 4.30 24.21
N ILE A 130 7.49 4.89 24.82
CA ILE A 130 7.98 6.24 24.56
C ILE A 130 9.51 6.22 24.60
N GLY A 131 10.15 7.01 23.75
CA GLY A 131 11.60 7.16 23.73
C GLY A 131 12.23 6.49 22.52
N ALA A 132 13.54 6.26 22.57
CA ALA A 132 14.29 5.69 21.45
C ALA A 132 13.74 4.31 21.09
N ASN A 133 13.60 4.06 19.79
CA ASN A 133 13.20 2.76 19.28
C ASN A 133 14.43 1.87 19.07
N PRO A 134 14.60 0.76 19.82
CA PRO A 134 15.76 -0.13 19.68
C PRO A 134 15.81 -0.87 18.33
N HIS A 135 14.70 -0.91 17.58
CA HIS A 135 14.60 -1.61 16.31
C HIS A 135 14.64 -0.68 15.08
N PHE A 136 14.88 0.62 15.29
CA PHE A 136 15.07 1.54 14.18
C PHE A 136 16.26 1.10 13.31
N LEU A 137 16.01 0.90 12.01
CA LEU A 137 16.99 0.33 11.05
C LEU A 137 17.53 -1.07 11.42
N ASP A 138 16.83 -1.83 12.27
CA ASP A 138 17.23 -3.19 12.62
C ASP A 138 16.78 -4.19 11.54
N ALA A 139 17.71 -4.48 10.62
CA ALA A 139 17.50 -5.46 9.55
C ALA A 139 17.27 -6.88 10.08
N ARG A 140 17.82 -7.23 11.26
CA ARG A 140 17.62 -8.56 11.85
C ARG A 140 16.20 -8.68 12.37
N PHE A 141 15.72 -7.68 13.10
CA PHE A 141 14.32 -7.64 13.53
C PHE A 141 13.37 -7.77 12.33
N PHE A 142 13.57 -6.98 11.26
CA PHE A 142 12.73 -7.08 10.06
C PHE A 142 12.73 -8.50 9.45
N ALA A 143 13.91 -9.11 9.30
CA ALA A 143 14.05 -10.41 8.66
C ALA A 143 13.42 -11.56 9.46
N HIS A 144 13.37 -11.47 10.79
CA HIS A 144 12.89 -12.54 11.67
C HIS A 144 11.44 -12.32 12.14
N GLU A 145 11.02 -11.08 12.38
CA GLU A 145 9.73 -10.78 13.00
C GLU A 145 8.67 -10.29 12.01
N VAL A 146 9.08 -9.71 10.87
CA VAL A 146 8.15 -9.08 9.91
C VAL A 146 8.07 -9.89 8.62
N LEU A 147 9.20 -10.07 7.94
CA LEU A 147 9.26 -10.65 6.61
C LEU A 147 8.69 -12.09 6.48
N PRO A 148 8.84 -13.00 7.48
CA PRO A 148 8.41 -14.38 7.32
C PRO A 148 6.91 -14.53 7.03
N THR A 149 6.05 -13.79 7.76
CA THR A 149 4.59 -13.84 7.56
C THR A 149 4.20 -13.43 6.14
N TYR A 150 4.78 -12.35 5.63
CA TYR A 150 4.50 -11.90 4.27
C TYR A 150 5.01 -12.88 3.21
N ARG A 151 6.19 -13.47 3.42
CA ARG A 151 6.73 -14.50 2.51
C ARG A 151 5.84 -15.74 2.47
N GLU A 152 5.37 -16.20 3.61
CA GLU A 152 4.48 -17.34 3.70
C GLU A 152 3.14 -17.08 3.00
N VAL A 153 2.57 -15.88 3.19
CA VAL A 153 1.24 -15.54 2.67
C VAL A 153 1.25 -15.23 1.17
N PHE A 154 2.25 -14.50 0.68
CA PHE A 154 2.26 -14.02 -0.71
C PHE A 154 3.19 -14.83 -1.64
N GLY A 155 4.19 -15.54 -1.11
CA GLY A 155 5.12 -16.33 -1.91
C GLY A 155 5.75 -15.51 -3.05
N ASP A 156 5.69 -16.03 -4.28
CA ASP A 156 6.24 -15.39 -5.48
C ASP A 156 5.56 -14.05 -5.83
N ARG A 157 4.37 -13.77 -5.26
CA ARG A 157 3.69 -12.48 -5.43
C ARG A 157 4.27 -11.38 -4.55
N LEU A 158 5.09 -11.71 -3.54
CA LEU A 158 5.63 -10.72 -2.62
C LEU A 158 6.61 -9.80 -3.36
N GLY A 159 6.23 -8.53 -3.48
CA GLY A 159 7.05 -7.46 -4.01
C GLY A 159 8.01 -6.88 -2.96
N PRO A 160 8.69 -5.78 -3.29
CA PRO A 160 9.58 -5.10 -2.35
C PRO A 160 8.80 -4.49 -1.18
N PHE A 161 9.54 -4.23 -0.09
CA PHE A 161 9.05 -3.39 1.00
C PHE A 161 9.56 -1.95 0.82
N LEU A 162 8.67 -0.98 0.96
CA LEU A 162 9.01 0.44 0.95
C LEU A 162 9.29 0.90 2.40
N PHE A 163 10.51 1.33 2.65
CA PHE A 163 10.92 1.89 3.94
C PHE A 163 10.66 3.40 3.93
N ALA A 164 9.49 3.81 4.43
CA ALA A 164 9.09 5.21 4.52
C ALA A 164 9.57 5.82 5.84
N PHE A 165 10.43 6.83 5.76
CA PHE A 165 11.02 7.52 6.89
C PHE A 165 10.28 8.82 7.20
N PRO A 166 10.02 9.14 8.48
CA PRO A 166 9.41 10.40 8.87
C PRO A 166 10.19 11.62 8.35
N PRO A 167 9.51 12.67 7.83
CA PRO A 167 10.18 13.83 7.24
C PRO A 167 11.16 14.56 8.17
N HIS A 168 10.96 14.53 9.50
CA HIS A 168 11.85 15.20 10.46
C HIS A 168 13.27 14.62 10.46
N LEU A 169 13.44 13.34 10.10
CA LEU A 169 14.76 12.71 9.96
C LEU A 169 15.64 13.40 8.90
N SER A 170 15.03 13.99 7.87
CA SER A 170 15.77 14.74 6.84
C SER A 170 16.44 16.01 7.38
N ARG A 171 16.02 16.50 8.56
CA ARG A 171 16.50 17.74 9.18
C ARG A 171 17.42 17.48 10.36
N GLU A 172 17.10 16.47 11.17
CA GLU A 172 17.81 16.15 12.41
C GLU A 172 18.96 15.16 12.19
N GLY A 173 18.96 14.45 11.05
CA GLY A 173 19.89 13.36 10.79
C GLY A 173 19.44 12.06 11.44
N ILE A 174 20.23 11.01 11.22
CA ILE A 174 20.08 9.72 11.89
C ILE A 174 21.27 9.60 12.83
N ASP A 175 21.02 9.63 14.15
CA ASP A 175 22.08 9.33 15.11
C ASP A 175 22.60 7.90 14.84
N PRO A 176 23.92 7.70 14.69
CA PRO A 176 24.46 6.37 14.48
C PRO A 176 24.18 5.48 15.70
N PRO A 177 23.99 4.16 15.48
CA PRO A 177 23.72 3.21 16.55
C PRO A 177 24.87 3.09 17.56
#